data_AF-A0A5P6VTS4-F1
#
_entry.id   AF-A0A5P6VTS4-F1
#
_cell.length_a   1.000
_cell.length_b   1.000
_cell.length_c   1.000
_cell.angle_alpha   90.00
_cell.angle_beta   90.00
_cell.angle_gamma   90.00
#
_symmetry.space_group_name_H-M   'P 1'
#
loop_
_entity.id
_entity.type
_entity.pdbx_description
1 polymer ?
#
loop_
_entity_poly.entity_id
_entity_poly.type
_entity_poly.pdbx_seq_one_letter_code
_entity_poly.pdbx_strand_id
1 'polypeptide(L)'
;MNTIALRFADNFAPDMGTIAAHSELIEKYGYVWYGKLGSAVSQKVIDEIMNNNIPKILLIHSGKTGRYWAYIEKIQHEIPDKEKIPEYYRHNAGNFKTWFKVIRFENASSNVLSVCKVKSS
;
A
#
# COMPACT_ATOMS: atom_id res chain seq x y z
N MET A 1 6.62 -16.28 -2.86
CA MET A 1 5.72 -15.11 -2.97
C MET A 1 6.41 -14.04 -3.81
N ASN A 2 5.82 -13.66 -4.94
CA ASN A 2 6.25 -12.50 -5.73
C ASN A 2 5.46 -11.29 -5.29
N THR A 3 6.15 -10.20 -4.95
CA THR A 3 5.49 -8.97 -4.53
C THR A 3 6.32 -7.75 -4.87
N ILE A 4 5.82 -6.56 -4.54
CA ILE A 4 6.52 -5.29 -4.64
C ILE A 4 6.76 -4.71 -3.25
N ALA A 5 7.76 -3.83 -3.16
CA ALA A 5 8.00 -3.01 -2.00
C ALA A 5 7.77 -1.55 -2.36
N LEU A 6 6.91 -0.88 -1.61
CA LEU A 6 6.65 0.54 -1.74
C LEU A 6 7.27 1.27 -0.55
N ARG A 7 7.83 2.44 -0.83
CA ARG A 7 8.29 3.35 0.21
C ARG A 7 7.18 4.35 0.53
N PHE A 8 7.09 4.73 1.79
CA PHE A 8 6.20 5.80 2.25
C PHE A 8 6.94 6.70 3.24
N ALA A 9 6.45 7.92 3.42
CA ALA A 9 6.95 8.86 4.41
C ALA A 9 5.76 9.57 5.06
N ASP A 10 5.91 9.97 6.31
CA ASP A 10 4.86 10.66 7.06
C ASP A 10 4.76 12.16 6.74
N ASN A 11 5.56 12.68 5.80
CA ASN A 11 5.65 14.12 5.48
C ASN A 11 4.30 14.79 5.16
N PHE A 12 3.34 14.02 4.66
CA PHE A 12 1.99 14.48 4.31
C PHE A 12 0.90 13.82 5.17
N ALA A 13 1.28 12.91 6.07
CA ALA A 13 0.35 12.22 6.94
C ALA A 13 0.01 13.11 8.15
N PRO A 14 -1.16 12.90 8.78
CA PRO A 14 -1.45 13.49 10.08
C PRO A 14 -0.44 13.02 11.15
N ASP A 15 -0.43 13.66 12.32
CA ASP A 15 0.54 13.42 13.40
C ASP A 15 0.66 11.94 13.83
N MET A 16 -0.44 11.19 13.75
CA MET A 16 -0.48 9.76 14.03
C MET A 16 0.32 8.89 13.02
N GLY A 17 0.69 9.44 11.87
CA GLY A 17 1.44 8.79 10.81
C GLY A 17 0.59 8.01 9.81
N THR A 18 1.23 7.59 8.71
CA THR A 18 0.56 6.98 7.56
C THR A 18 -0.19 5.70 7.90
N ILE A 19 0.47 4.76 8.60
CA ILE A 19 -0.10 3.44 8.91
C ILE A 19 -1.30 3.55 9.83
N ALA A 20 -1.22 4.40 10.87
CA ALA A 20 -2.30 4.58 11.82
C ALA A 20 -3.51 5.27 11.15
N ALA A 21 -3.29 6.34 10.37
CA ALA A 21 -4.36 7.03 9.64
C ALA A 21 -5.09 6.11 8.64
N HIS A 22 -4.34 5.22 7.97
CA HIS A 22 -4.95 4.22 7.09
C HIS A 22 -5.69 3.13 7.87
N SER A 23 -5.22 2.77 9.06
CA SER A 23 -5.85 1.74 9.90
C SER A 23 -7.21 2.21 10.45
N GLU A 24 -7.37 3.49 10.81
CA GLU A 24 -8.68 4.05 11.20
C GLU A 24 -9.73 3.91 10.10
N LEU A 25 -9.34 4.09 8.83
CA LEU A 25 -10.24 3.90 7.70
C LEU A 25 -10.60 2.43 7.48
N ILE A 26 -9.65 1.53 7.73
CA ILE A 26 -9.92 0.08 7.71
C ILE A 26 -10.91 -0.28 8.83
N GLU A 27 -10.72 0.23 10.04
CA GLU A 27 -11.64 -0.02 11.16
C GLU A 27 -13.05 0.52 10.85
N LYS A 28 -13.14 1.67 10.18
CA LYS A 28 -14.42 2.29 9.83
C LYS A 28 -15.14 1.64 8.65
N TYR A 29 -14.41 1.27 7.59
CA TYR A 29 -14.99 0.86 6.30
C TYR A 29 -14.64 -0.58 5.88
N GLY A 30 -13.84 -1.28 6.67
CA GLY A 30 -13.29 -2.61 6.35
C GLY A 30 -12.08 -2.58 5.42
N TYR A 31 -11.78 -1.44 4.79
CA TYR A 31 -10.62 -1.28 3.91
C TYR A 31 -10.27 0.19 3.67
N VAL A 32 -9.08 0.41 3.10
CA VAL A 32 -8.61 1.70 2.64
C VAL A 32 -7.93 1.57 1.28
N TRP A 33 -8.02 2.59 0.46
CA TRP A 33 -7.25 2.69 -0.78
C TRP A 33 -5.90 3.35 -0.55
N TYR A 34 -4.85 2.56 -0.69
CA TYR A 34 -3.47 3.03 -0.65
C TYR A 34 -2.99 3.38 -2.05
N GLY A 35 -2.53 4.61 -2.27
CA GLY A 35 -2.07 5.09 -3.57
C GLY A 35 -0.56 5.00 -3.74
N LYS A 36 -0.10 4.52 -4.90
CA LYS A 36 1.31 4.62 -5.33
C LYS A 36 1.52 5.82 -6.24
N LEU A 37 2.42 6.71 -5.82
CA LEU A 37 2.93 7.81 -6.63
C LEU A 37 3.96 7.33 -7.66
N GLY A 38 4.08 8.08 -8.76
CA GLY A 38 5.02 7.79 -9.84
C GLY A 38 4.50 6.75 -10.83
N SER A 39 5.40 5.93 -11.39
CA SER A 39 5.08 4.96 -12.44
C SER A 39 4.01 3.95 -11.99
N ALA A 40 3.07 3.65 -12.89
CA ALA A 40 2.07 2.62 -12.66
C ALA A 40 2.73 1.24 -12.51
N VAL A 41 2.20 0.38 -11.64
CA VAL A 41 2.58 -1.03 -11.59
C VAL A 41 2.04 -1.71 -12.83
N SER A 42 2.90 -2.40 -13.58
CA SER A 42 2.50 -3.15 -14.77
C SER A 42 1.46 -4.24 -14.46
N GLN A 43 0.58 -4.52 -15.42
CA GLN A 43 -0.46 -5.54 -15.28
C GLN A 43 0.13 -6.91 -14.91
N LYS A 44 1.25 -7.29 -15.55
CA LYS A 44 1.96 -8.54 -15.24
C LYS A 44 2.34 -8.66 -13.76
N VAL A 45 2.83 -7.58 -13.16
CA VAL A 45 3.20 -7.59 -11.72
C VAL A 45 1.95 -7.64 -10.84
N ILE A 46 0.88 -6.95 -11.23
CA ILE A 46 -0.43 -7.04 -10.56
C ILE A 46 -0.91 -8.48 -10.53
N ASP A 47 -0.95 -9.16 -11.68
CA ASP A 47 -1.41 -10.54 -11.81
C ASP A 47 -0.56 -11.48 -10.93
N GLU A 48 0.76 -11.30 -10.91
CA GLU A 48 1.65 -12.08 -10.05
C GLU A 48 1.40 -11.87 -8.55
N ILE A 49 1.08 -10.64 -8.12
CA ILE A 49 0.74 -10.35 -6.73
C ILE A 49 -0.59 -11.00 -6.36
N MET A 50 -1.60 -10.83 -7.22
CA MET A 50 -2.96 -11.31 -6.98
C MET A 50 -3.09 -12.83 -7.07
N ASN A 51 -2.19 -13.51 -7.79
CA ASN A 51 -2.11 -14.98 -7.85
C ASN A 51 -1.49 -15.63 -6.60
N ASN A 52 -0.97 -14.85 -5.63
CA ASN A 52 -0.52 -15.43 -4.36
C ASN A 52 -1.73 -15.86 -3.53
N ASN A 53 -1.60 -16.96 -2.77
CA ASN A 53 -2.66 -17.43 -1.85
C ASN A 53 -3.12 -16.35 -0.85
N ILE A 54 -2.18 -15.49 -0.42
CA ILE A 54 -2.46 -14.33 0.42
C ILE A 54 -1.77 -13.11 -0.22
N PRO A 55 -2.48 -12.33 -1.05
CA PRO A 55 -1.91 -11.15 -1.70
C PRO A 55 -1.54 -10.09 -0.67
N LYS A 56 -0.28 -9.65 -0.71
CA LYS A 56 0.22 -8.57 0.14
C LYS A 56 1.39 -7.86 -0.50
N ILE A 57 1.56 -6.59 -0.17
CA ILE A 57 2.69 -5.75 -0.58
C ILE A 57 3.51 -5.34 0.64
N LEU A 58 4.80 -5.10 0.44
CA LEU A 58 5.68 -4.61 1.50
C LEU A 58 5.68 -3.08 1.51
N LEU A 59 5.46 -2.49 2.66
CA LEU A 59 5.61 -1.05 2.90
C LEU A 59 6.85 -0.81 3.75
N ILE A 60 7.72 0.09 3.30
CA ILE A 60 8.97 0.46 3.96
C ILE A 60 8.91 1.94 4.27
N HIS A 61 9.02 2.29 5.55
CA HIS A 61 9.07 3.69 5.93
C HIS A 61 10.41 4.31 5.51
N SER A 62 10.37 5.43 4.79
CA SER A 62 11.54 6.24 4.45
C SER A 62 11.94 7.05 5.68
N GLY A 63 13.10 6.79 6.26
CA GLY A 63 13.61 7.52 7.43
C GLY A 63 13.32 6.88 8.79
N LYS A 64 12.56 5.78 8.84
CA LYS A 64 12.39 4.97 10.06
C LYS A 64 12.65 3.50 9.73
N THR A 65 12.87 2.67 10.75
CA THR A 65 13.07 1.22 10.57
C THR A 65 11.77 0.45 10.32
N GLY A 66 10.61 1.13 10.41
CA GLY A 66 9.29 0.53 10.27
C GLY A 66 9.07 -0.13 8.91
N ARG A 67 8.65 -1.40 8.94
CA ARG A 67 8.27 -2.19 7.76
C ARG A 67 6.95 -2.88 8.05
N TYR A 68 6.06 -2.88 7.07
CA TYR A 68 4.71 -3.38 7.25
C TYR A 68 4.29 -4.22 6.04
N TRP A 69 3.62 -5.33 6.30
CA TRP A 69 2.83 -6.02 5.30
C TRP A 69 1.47 -5.35 5.18
N ALA A 70 1.12 -4.90 3.98
CA ALA A 70 -0.23 -4.49 3.62
C ALA A 70 -0.92 -5.64 2.90
N TYR A 71 -1.93 -6.22 3.54
CA TYR A 71 -2.77 -7.27 2.95
C TYR A 71 -3.79 -6.62 2.02
N ILE A 72 -3.89 -7.14 0.79
CA ILE A 72 -4.68 -6.51 -0.26
C ILE A 72 -5.69 -7.47 -0.87
N GLU A 73 -6.83 -6.93 -1.29
CA GLU A 73 -7.88 -7.69 -2.00
C GLU A 73 -8.00 -7.30 -3.47
N LYS A 74 -7.52 -6.12 -3.84
CA LYS A 74 -7.64 -5.59 -5.20
C LYS A 74 -6.52 -4.61 -5.50
N ILE A 75 -6.07 -4.60 -6.75
CA ILE A 75 -5.23 -3.56 -7.33
C ILE A 75 -5.94 -3.00 -8.56
N GLN A 76 -5.93 -1.68 -8.74
CA GLN A 76 -6.50 -1.03 -9.92
C GLN A 76 -5.73 0.24 -10.29
N HIS A 77 -5.91 0.72 -11.52
CA HIS A 77 -5.30 1.98 -11.98
C HIS A 77 -6.27 3.16 -11.89
N GLU A 78 -7.57 2.88 -11.94
CA GLU A 78 -8.62 3.88 -11.82
C GLU A 78 -8.69 4.46 -10.41
N ILE A 79 -8.97 5.76 -10.33
CA ILE A 79 -9.15 6.45 -9.06
C ILE A 79 -10.37 5.84 -8.35
N PRO A 80 -10.21 5.37 -7.10
CA PRO A 80 -11.31 4.77 -6.36
C PRO A 80 -12.25 5.82 -5.76
N ASP A 81 -13.31 5.34 -5.10
CA ASP A 81 -14.23 6.17 -4.32
C ASP A 81 -13.49 6.98 -3.23
N LYS A 82 -13.71 8.30 -3.24
CA LYS A 82 -13.00 9.29 -2.41
C LYS A 82 -13.17 9.05 -0.92
N GLU A 83 -14.31 8.54 -0.47
CA GLU A 83 -14.59 8.35 0.95
C GLU A 83 -13.61 7.37 1.62
N LYS A 84 -13.09 6.43 0.82
CA LYS A 84 -12.25 5.31 1.27
C LYS A 84 -10.78 5.53 0.90
N ILE A 85 -10.47 6.73 0.41
CA ILE A 85 -9.12 7.27 0.25
C ILE A 85 -8.84 8.16 1.47
N PRO A 86 -7.64 8.08 2.09
CA PRO A 86 -7.24 9.01 3.13
C PRO A 86 -7.40 10.46 2.69
N GLU A 87 -7.90 11.31 3.57
CA GLU A 87 -8.26 12.69 3.21
C GLU A 87 -7.10 13.47 2.58
N TYR A 88 -5.90 13.30 3.15
CA TYR A 88 -4.66 13.90 2.66
C TYR A 88 -4.19 13.37 1.30
N TYR A 89 -4.75 12.26 0.79
CA TYR A 89 -4.53 11.78 -0.58
C TYR A 89 -5.56 12.35 -1.57
N ARG A 90 -6.76 12.74 -1.14
CA ARG A 90 -7.88 13.06 -2.03
C ARG A 90 -7.59 14.19 -3.00
N HIS A 91 -6.90 15.25 -2.55
CA HIS A 91 -6.55 16.38 -3.42
C HIS A 91 -5.58 15.98 -4.54
N ASN A 92 -4.70 15.01 -4.26
CA ASN A 92 -3.68 14.54 -5.19
C ASN A 92 -4.03 13.20 -5.84
N ALA A 93 -5.30 12.78 -5.79
CA ALA A 93 -5.76 11.47 -6.26
C ALA A 93 -5.32 11.18 -7.71
N GLY A 94 -5.30 12.18 -8.59
CA GLY A 94 -4.87 12.03 -9.99
C GLY A 94 -3.38 11.73 -10.19
N ASN A 95 -2.56 11.96 -9.16
CA ASN A 95 -1.11 11.71 -9.21
C ASN A 95 -0.76 10.26 -8.89
N PHE A 96 -1.67 9.52 -8.26
CA PHE A 96 -1.49 8.10 -8.02
C PHE A 96 -1.87 7.30 -9.26
N LYS A 97 -0.94 6.47 -9.73
CA LYS A 97 -1.13 5.67 -10.95
C LYS A 97 -1.49 4.22 -10.66
N THR A 98 -1.48 3.82 -9.39
CA THR A 98 -1.91 2.49 -8.96
C THR A 98 -2.46 2.58 -7.54
N TRP A 99 -3.60 1.92 -7.32
CA TRP A 99 -4.33 1.89 -6.07
C TRP A 99 -4.45 0.47 -5.56
N PHE A 100 -4.20 0.29 -4.26
CA PHE A 100 -4.24 -0.99 -3.57
C PHE A 100 -5.36 -0.95 -2.53
N LYS A 101 -6.33 -1.86 -2.62
CA LYS A 101 -7.37 -2.03 -1.62
C LYS A 101 -6.79 -2.80 -0.45
N VAL A 102 -6.34 -2.09 0.58
CA VAL A 102 -5.71 -2.65 1.77
C VAL A 102 -6.77 -2.94 2.83
N ILE A 103 -6.74 -4.15 3.38
CA ILE A 103 -7.67 -4.59 4.43
C ILE A 103 -7.03 -4.73 5.81
N ARG A 104 -5.69 -4.79 5.88
CA ARG A 104 -4.96 -4.92 7.14
C ARG A 104 -3.49 -4.56 6.98
N PHE A 105 -2.92 -3.98 8.02
CA PHE A 105 -1.47 -3.85 8.18
C PHE A 105 -0.95 -4.80 9.26
N GLU A 106 0.27 -5.29 9.08
CA GLU A 106 0.99 -6.10 10.06
C GLU A 106 2.46 -5.73 10.04
N ASN A 107 3.14 -5.74 11.19
CA ASN A 107 4.59 -5.53 11.22
C ASN A 107 5.30 -6.63 10.40
N ALA A 108 6.17 -6.19 9.50
CA ALA A 108 7.04 -7.10 8.76
C ALA A 108 8.35 -7.32 9.54
N SER A 109 8.87 -8.54 9.48
CA SER A 109 10.13 -8.88 10.14
C SER A 109 11.31 -8.08 9.59
N SER A 110 12.35 -7.89 10.41
CA SER A 110 13.57 -7.19 10.00
C SER A 110 14.30 -7.89 8.84
N ASN A 111 14.13 -9.20 8.69
CA ASN A 111 14.66 -10.01 7.59
C ASN A 111 13.71 -10.15 6.39
N VAL A 112 12.61 -9.38 6.33
CA VAL A 112 11.57 -9.56 5.29
C VAL A 112 12.11 -9.53 3.85
N LEU A 113 13.13 -8.71 3.59
CA LEU A 113 13.74 -8.58 2.26
C LEU A 113 14.52 -9.83 1.82
N SER A 114 14.92 -10.72 2.73
CA SER A 114 15.56 -12.00 2.37
C SER A 114 14.56 -13.12 2.09
N VAL A 115 13.28 -12.94 2.42
CA VAL A 115 12.23 -13.97 2.28
C VAL A 115 11.20 -13.66 1.19
N CYS A 116 11.24 -12.47 0.57
CA CYS A 116 10.36 -12.11 -0.55
C CYS A 116 11.14 -11.63 -1.77
N LYS A 117 10.69 -12.06 -2.97
CA LYS A 117 11.20 -11.49 -4.23
C LYS A 117 10.45 -10.19 -4.50
N VAL A 118 11.15 -9.08 -4.29
CA VAL A 118 10.66 -7.73 -4.59
C VAL A 118 10.97 -7.42 -6.05
N LYS A 119 9.93 -7.23 -6.86
CA LYS A 119 10.08 -6.72 -8.24
C LYS A 119 10.09 -5.20 -8.24
N SER A 120 10.86 -4.63 -9.17
CA SER A 120 10.74 -3.21 -9.52
C SER A 120 9.34 -2.97 -10.08
N SER A 121 8.64 -1.99 -9.52
CA SER A 121 7.32 -1.55 -9.98
C SER A 121 7.38 -0.86 -11.33
#